data_AF-A0A2G2JYU3-F1
#
_entry.id   AF-A0A2G2JYU3-F1
#
_cell.length_a   1.000
_cell.length_b   1.000
_cell.length_c   1.000
_cell.angle_alpha   90.00
_cell.angle_beta   90.00
_cell.angle_gamma   90.00
#
_symmetry.space_group_name_H-M   'P 1'
#
loop_
_entity.id
_entity.type
_entity.pdbx_description
1 polymer ?
#
loop_
_entity_poly.entity_id
_entity_poly.type
_entity_poly.pdbx_seq_one_letter_code
_entity_poly.pdbx_strand_id
1 'polypeptide(L)'
;MQIIHSRNNALSTNVANTVVSTKKSPNYFNYPYIDGQSFNMAMVNYCQKVFEYNTWVEKENKAVKSYNNLVTAQMEATPPTDKLLATVGKFLKSIATLPVKHYNSSVEAFNKEHTPLATKKPTVTIKPVTEMIFRVILVFYTQQLKQRNLTRMEIGESCAGTLPQAQLNSYEIGMHKLNEIPRLNMNKRTIQRHLKRLLEAEILVGYVFKGTKRPTVAYISNEVLLVKDSQENLKTFTENQPFNLLPTTGCRNINHITSTKKNNIKTREVNNLPVANFHKDSLSNKNTTTQDGKYENTKKGKRNSDLSQEFNANSEFLKQRIQEQNKLAADFEAKKHKNTPTLPVNVLQQEAGAGTLSREEFKTLLIQDFFIYSSKLWANSTPYAGSFIKAMRMFEENEFQSPNGSLYHKDTMLKSIIKYRWMVDRAASWLKNHGKYTLYPHLYFDFTRTEKQEGGFWHWSNRYENQQARKKKAQNNKVSLVAKGKARKSDHRKAVLAINKYLNKKMNLTELQEYIAVNLPNKFTKKLGLMLNQANQKRFN
;
A
#
# COMPACT_ATOMS: atom_id res chain seq x y z
N MET A 1 31.90 -55.91 71.33
CA MET A 1 31.69 -57.37 71.13
C MET A 1 30.29 -57.71 71.60
N GLN A 2 29.49 -58.38 70.74
CA GLN A 2 28.29 -59.19 71.06
C GLN A 2 27.11 -58.47 71.79
N ILE A 3 25.81 -58.61 71.49
CA ILE A 3 25.00 -59.61 70.78
C ILE A 3 23.60 -58.99 70.49
N ILE A 4 23.10 -59.17 69.25
CA ILE A 4 21.78 -59.68 68.77
C ILE A 4 20.48 -59.05 69.36
N HIS A 5 19.48 -58.66 68.56
CA HIS A 5 18.24 -59.39 68.14
C HIS A 5 17.51 -58.50 67.09
N SER A 6 16.74 -58.93 66.08
CA SER A 6 16.24 -60.22 65.58
C SER A 6 15.43 -59.97 64.27
N ARG A 7 15.58 -60.88 63.30
CA ARG A 7 14.62 -61.43 62.29
C ARG A 7 13.69 -60.55 61.43
N ASN A 8 13.91 -60.64 60.12
CA ASN A 8 13.03 -61.14 59.03
C ASN A 8 11.51 -61.30 59.31
N ASN A 9 10.64 -60.67 58.51
CA ASN A 9 10.01 -61.27 57.30
C ASN A 9 8.84 -60.42 56.74
N ALA A 10 8.79 -60.36 55.41
CA ALA A 10 7.66 -60.27 54.48
C ALA A 10 6.45 -59.35 54.77
N LEU A 11 6.11 -58.51 53.76
CA LEU A 11 4.79 -58.54 53.11
C LEU A 11 4.81 -57.65 51.84
N SER A 12 4.57 -58.28 50.70
CA SER A 12 4.17 -57.61 49.46
C SER A 12 2.77 -57.03 49.64
N THR A 13 2.48 -55.85 49.10
CA THR A 13 1.16 -55.54 48.52
C THR A 13 1.22 -54.28 47.66
N ASN A 14 1.00 -54.51 46.35
CA ASN A 14 0.24 -53.69 45.41
C ASN A 14 -0.11 -52.25 45.86
N VAL A 15 0.64 -51.26 45.38
CA VAL A 15 0.12 -49.90 45.26
C VAL A 15 -0.53 -49.79 43.88
N ALA A 16 -1.85 -49.98 43.88
CA ALA A 16 -2.70 -49.69 42.74
C ALA A 16 -2.51 -48.23 42.31
N ASN A 17 -2.14 -48.04 41.04
CA ASN A 17 -2.17 -46.74 40.36
C ASN A 17 -3.62 -46.28 40.23
N THR A 18 -4.13 -45.65 41.27
CA THR A 18 -5.37 -44.87 41.18
C THR A 18 -5.01 -43.52 40.58
N VAL A 19 -5.06 -43.42 39.25
CA VAL A 19 -5.11 -42.14 38.54
C VAL A 19 -6.46 -41.51 38.89
N VAL A 20 -6.49 -40.75 39.98
CA VAL A 20 -7.63 -39.88 40.30
C VAL A 20 -7.61 -38.77 39.25
N SER A 21 -8.38 -38.97 38.18
CA SER A 21 -8.74 -37.92 37.23
C SER A 21 -9.56 -36.85 37.96
N THR A 22 -8.88 -35.85 38.53
CA THR A 22 -9.56 -34.64 39.01
C THR A 22 -9.96 -33.81 37.78
N LYS A 23 -11.21 -33.93 37.34
CA LYS A 23 -11.82 -32.98 36.40
C LYS A 23 -11.89 -31.60 37.07
N LYS A 24 -10.91 -30.72 36.81
CA LYS A 24 -10.88 -29.35 37.33
C LYS A 24 -11.46 -28.36 36.32
N SER A 25 -12.27 -27.41 36.81
CA SER A 25 -13.03 -26.43 36.05
C SER A 25 -12.15 -25.37 35.34
N PRO A 26 -12.59 -24.82 34.19
CA PRO A 26 -11.85 -23.77 33.48
C PRO A 26 -11.73 -22.49 34.31
N ASN A 27 -10.53 -21.90 34.36
CA ASN A 27 -10.29 -20.62 35.02
C ASN A 27 -10.90 -19.45 34.24
N TYR A 28 -11.70 -18.63 34.92
CA TYR A 28 -12.32 -17.44 34.37
C TYR A 28 -11.65 -16.17 34.93
N PHE A 29 -11.37 -15.22 34.05
CA PHE A 29 -10.74 -13.93 34.36
C PHE A 29 -11.68 -12.78 33.98
N ASN A 30 -11.77 -11.78 34.86
CA ASN A 30 -12.51 -10.55 34.62
C ASN A 30 -11.63 -9.55 33.83
N TYR A 31 -10.50 -9.16 34.41
CA TYR A 31 -9.56 -8.20 33.83
C TYR A 31 -8.11 -8.70 33.93
N PRO A 32 -7.76 -9.73 33.14
CA PRO A 32 -6.43 -10.32 33.19
C PRO A 32 -5.35 -9.32 32.80
N TYR A 33 -4.26 -9.25 33.56
CA TYR A 33 -3.10 -8.42 33.27
C TYR A 33 -1.79 -9.12 33.64
N ILE A 34 -0.70 -8.66 33.02
CA ILE A 34 0.66 -9.16 33.25
C ILE A 34 1.46 -7.99 33.81
N ASP A 35 1.81 -8.07 35.09
CA ASP A 35 2.71 -7.11 35.74
C ASP A 35 4.18 -7.48 35.55
N GLY A 36 5.10 -6.65 36.07
CA GLY A 36 6.54 -6.87 35.91
C GLY A 36 7.02 -8.19 36.52
N GLN A 37 6.47 -8.59 37.67
CA GLN A 37 6.79 -9.87 38.31
C GLN A 37 6.31 -11.05 37.46
N SER A 38 5.06 -11.04 37.00
CA SER A 38 4.51 -12.10 36.15
C SER A 38 5.22 -12.19 34.82
N PHE A 39 5.62 -11.05 34.25
CA PHE A 39 6.42 -11.00 33.03
C PHE A 39 7.78 -11.68 33.21
N ASN A 40 8.49 -11.37 34.30
CA ASN A 40 9.80 -11.97 34.57
C ASN A 40 9.68 -13.47 34.86
N MET A 41 8.68 -13.88 35.64
CA MET A 41 8.41 -15.31 35.90
C MET A 41 8.06 -16.06 34.61
N ALA A 42 7.29 -15.45 33.70
CA ALA A 42 7.00 -16.07 32.40
C ALA A 42 8.27 -16.26 31.55
N MET A 43 9.24 -15.34 31.64
CA MET A 43 10.54 -15.51 30.99
C MET A 43 11.38 -16.62 31.64
N VAL A 44 11.35 -16.76 32.97
CA VAL A 44 12.04 -17.84 33.69
C VAL A 44 11.44 -19.20 33.29
N ASN A 45 10.12 -19.33 33.31
CA ASN A 45 9.42 -20.56 32.90
C ASN A 45 9.69 -20.89 31.43
N TYR A 46 9.78 -19.88 30.57
CA TYR A 46 10.19 -20.07 29.17
C TYR A 46 11.59 -20.67 29.08
N CYS A 47 12.57 -20.11 29.81
CA CYS A 47 13.94 -20.62 29.81
C CYS A 47 14.00 -22.07 30.30
N GLN A 48 13.26 -22.41 31.36
CA GLN A 48 13.15 -23.77 31.87
C GLN A 48 12.59 -24.73 30.81
N LYS A 49 11.48 -24.36 30.16
CA LYS A 49 10.86 -25.18 29.11
C LYS A 49 11.76 -25.37 27.89
N VAL A 50 12.50 -24.33 27.50
CA VAL A 50 13.48 -24.40 26.41
C VAL A 50 14.65 -25.31 26.76
N PHE A 51 15.13 -25.28 28.00
CA PHE A 51 16.19 -26.17 28.48
C PHE A 51 15.74 -27.64 28.44
N GLU A 52 14.56 -27.94 28.97
CA GLU A 52 13.95 -29.28 28.91
C GLU A 52 13.78 -29.77 27.46
N TYR A 53 13.26 -28.91 26.58
CA TYR A 53 13.11 -29.25 25.17
C TYR A 53 14.46 -29.49 24.48
N ASN A 54 15.44 -28.61 24.67
CA ASN A 54 16.75 -28.75 24.01
C ASN A 54 17.52 -29.99 24.49
N THR A 55 17.47 -30.30 25.79
CA THR A 55 18.08 -31.51 26.36
C THR A 55 17.41 -32.79 25.81
N TRP A 56 16.09 -32.77 25.63
CA TRP A 56 15.37 -33.85 24.96
C TRP A 56 15.78 -33.98 23.48
N VAL A 57 15.86 -32.88 22.73
CA VAL A 57 16.30 -32.88 21.32
C VAL A 57 17.71 -33.44 21.15
N GLU A 58 18.63 -33.15 22.06
CA GLU A 58 19.98 -33.71 22.03
C GLU A 58 19.98 -35.23 22.19
N LYS A 59 19.17 -35.76 23.12
CA LYS A 59 19.00 -37.21 23.31
C LYS A 59 18.37 -37.86 22.08
N GLU A 60 17.30 -37.26 21.55
CA GLU A 60 16.61 -37.76 20.34
C GLU A 60 17.54 -37.74 19.12
N ASN A 61 18.31 -36.67 18.91
CA ASN A 61 19.23 -36.56 17.79
C ASN A 61 20.39 -37.55 17.86
N LYS A 62 20.87 -37.89 19.07
CA LYS A 62 21.84 -39.00 19.24
C LYS A 62 21.23 -40.32 18.78
N ALA A 63 20.01 -40.63 19.18
CA ALA A 63 19.30 -41.85 18.75
C ALA A 63 19.05 -41.87 17.23
N VAL A 64 18.65 -40.73 16.65
CA VAL A 64 18.47 -40.57 15.19
C VAL A 64 19.78 -40.76 14.44
N LYS A 65 20.90 -40.24 14.95
CA LYS A 65 22.22 -40.42 14.34
C LYS A 65 22.64 -41.89 14.35
N SER A 66 22.50 -42.56 15.49
CA SER A 66 22.79 -44.01 15.59
C SER A 66 21.92 -44.82 14.62
N TYR A 67 20.63 -44.52 14.54
CA TYR A 67 19.72 -45.17 13.59
C TYR A 67 20.12 -44.94 12.13
N ASN A 68 20.42 -43.70 11.75
CA ASN A 68 20.80 -43.38 10.37
C ASN A 68 22.13 -44.04 9.98
N ASN A 69 23.09 -44.14 10.91
CA ASN A 69 24.34 -44.86 10.67
C ASN A 69 24.10 -46.37 10.42
N LEU A 70 23.12 -46.97 11.10
CA LEU A 70 22.72 -48.36 10.83
C LEU A 70 22.08 -48.51 9.45
N VAL A 71 21.22 -47.56 9.05
CA VAL A 71 20.61 -47.56 7.71
C VAL A 71 21.68 -47.41 6.63
N THR A 72 22.66 -46.52 6.80
CA THR A 72 23.76 -46.36 5.82
C THR A 72 24.62 -47.60 5.73
N ALA A 73 24.98 -48.21 6.86
CA ALA A 73 25.74 -49.47 6.88
C ALA A 73 24.97 -50.61 6.20
N GLN A 74 23.65 -50.68 6.39
CA GLN A 74 22.80 -51.68 5.71
C GLN A 74 22.73 -51.45 4.20
N MET A 75 22.66 -50.19 3.76
CA MET A 75 22.66 -49.84 2.33
C MET A 75 24.01 -50.15 1.67
N GLU A 76 25.11 -50.01 2.39
CA GLU A 76 26.46 -50.39 1.92
C GLU A 76 26.62 -51.91 1.85
N ALA A 77 26.16 -52.65 2.88
CA ALA A 77 26.25 -54.10 2.92
C ALA A 77 25.32 -54.80 1.92
N THR A 78 24.12 -54.25 1.71
CA THR A 78 23.11 -54.78 0.79
C THR A 78 22.57 -53.68 -0.11
N PRO A 79 23.18 -53.46 -1.29
CA PRO A 79 22.74 -52.43 -2.21
C PRO A 79 21.30 -52.69 -2.69
N PRO A 80 20.37 -51.74 -2.51
CA PRO A 80 18.98 -51.92 -2.92
C PRO A 80 18.84 -51.87 -4.45
N THR A 81 17.91 -52.66 -4.99
CA THR A 81 17.57 -52.62 -6.42
C THR A 81 16.93 -51.28 -6.83
N ASP A 82 17.11 -50.86 -8.08
CA ASP A 82 16.55 -49.60 -8.62
C ASP A 82 15.03 -49.46 -8.42
N LYS A 83 14.28 -50.56 -8.53
CA LYS A 83 12.82 -50.57 -8.28
C LYS A 83 12.50 -50.17 -6.84
N LEU A 84 13.31 -50.63 -5.88
CA LEU A 84 13.15 -50.36 -4.45
C LEU A 84 13.51 -48.91 -4.12
N LEU A 85 14.58 -48.38 -4.73
CA LEU A 85 14.96 -46.97 -4.63
C LEU A 85 13.87 -46.04 -5.16
N ALA A 86 13.22 -46.40 -6.27
CA ALA A 86 12.11 -45.64 -6.82
C ALA A 86 10.90 -45.60 -5.86
N THR A 87 10.57 -46.72 -5.20
CA THR A 87 9.51 -46.76 -4.18
C THR A 87 9.84 -45.93 -2.94
N VAL A 88 11.07 -46.01 -2.43
CA VAL A 88 11.53 -45.17 -1.31
C VAL A 88 11.47 -43.69 -1.69
N GLY A 89 11.90 -43.33 -2.91
CA GLY A 89 11.82 -41.96 -3.41
C GLY A 89 10.38 -41.43 -3.49
N LYS A 90 9.42 -42.25 -3.91
CA LYS A 90 7.98 -41.90 -3.91
C LYS A 90 7.45 -41.74 -2.48
N PHE A 91 7.81 -42.65 -1.58
CA PHE A 91 7.43 -42.59 -0.17
C PHE A 91 7.96 -41.33 0.52
N LEU A 92 9.26 -41.04 0.40
CA LEU A 92 9.89 -39.85 1.01
C LEU A 92 9.27 -38.54 0.49
N LYS A 93 8.90 -38.49 -0.78
CA LYS A 93 8.15 -37.36 -1.36
C LYS A 93 6.76 -37.20 -0.73
N SER A 94 6.06 -38.30 -0.46
CA SER A 94 4.72 -38.29 0.17
C SER A 94 4.74 -37.75 1.60
N ILE A 95 5.80 -38.02 2.36
CA ILE A 95 5.94 -37.58 3.75
C ILE A 95 6.77 -36.30 3.93
N ALA A 96 7.31 -35.72 2.85
CA ALA A 96 8.28 -34.62 2.91
C ALA A 96 7.79 -33.38 3.67
N THR A 97 6.49 -33.10 3.63
CA THR A 97 5.86 -31.94 4.27
C THR A 97 5.45 -32.16 5.72
N LEU A 98 5.55 -33.39 6.24
CA LEU A 98 5.16 -33.71 7.61
C LEU A 98 6.11 -33.07 8.63
N PRO A 99 5.62 -32.71 9.83
CA PRO A 99 6.47 -32.34 10.95
C PRO A 99 7.47 -33.44 11.29
N VAL A 100 8.64 -33.08 11.82
CA VAL A 100 9.77 -34.02 12.03
C VAL A 100 9.35 -35.25 12.84
N LYS A 101 8.58 -35.07 13.92
CA LYS A 101 8.04 -36.16 14.74
C LYS A 101 7.23 -37.17 13.91
N HIS A 102 6.24 -36.69 13.15
CA HIS A 102 5.42 -37.56 12.29
C HIS A 102 6.22 -38.16 11.13
N TYR A 103 7.14 -37.39 10.53
CA TYR A 103 8.04 -37.90 9.49
C TYR A 103 8.86 -39.08 10.01
N ASN A 104 9.48 -38.94 11.19
CA ASN A 104 10.30 -39.99 11.79
C ASN A 104 9.48 -41.23 12.15
N SER A 105 8.26 -41.05 12.69
CA SER A 105 7.35 -42.18 12.94
C SER A 105 6.93 -42.91 11.67
N SER A 106 6.66 -42.19 10.56
CA SER A 106 6.36 -42.81 9.28
C SER A 106 7.56 -43.56 8.69
N VAL A 107 8.78 -43.02 8.84
CA VAL A 107 10.03 -43.70 8.43
C VAL A 107 10.23 -44.98 9.24
N GLU A 108 9.97 -44.97 10.55
CA GLU A 108 10.05 -46.18 11.38
C GLU A 108 9.04 -47.24 10.95
N ALA A 109 7.80 -46.86 10.64
CA ALA A 109 6.79 -47.80 10.16
C ALA A 109 7.20 -48.42 8.81
N PHE A 110 7.64 -47.58 7.86
CA PHE A 110 8.08 -48.02 6.54
C PHE A 110 9.28 -48.97 6.60
N ASN A 111 10.29 -48.64 7.42
CA ASN A 111 11.48 -49.49 7.61
C ASN A 111 11.24 -50.70 8.51
N LYS A 112 10.05 -50.86 9.11
CA LYS A 112 9.65 -52.12 9.78
C LYS A 112 9.02 -53.09 8.79
N GLU A 113 8.24 -52.56 7.85
CA GLU A 113 7.59 -53.36 6.79
C GLU A 113 8.56 -53.72 5.66
N HIS A 114 9.56 -52.88 5.43
CA HIS A 114 10.62 -53.07 4.44
C HIS A 114 11.99 -53.13 5.12
N THR A 115 13.03 -53.53 4.38
CA THR A 115 14.41 -53.38 4.85
C THR A 115 14.73 -51.91 5.18
N PRO A 116 15.57 -51.63 6.19
CA PRO A 116 15.89 -50.25 6.59
C PRO A 116 16.57 -49.47 5.46
N LEU A 117 15.83 -48.54 4.83
CA LEU A 117 16.30 -47.81 3.64
C LEU A 117 16.06 -46.30 3.73
N ALA A 118 15.08 -45.87 4.54
CA ALA A 118 14.78 -44.46 4.72
C ALA A 118 15.47 -43.89 5.97
N THR A 119 16.13 -42.74 5.86
CA THR A 119 16.76 -42.07 7.01
C THR A 119 15.79 -41.14 7.73
N LYS A 120 15.91 -41.08 9.06
CA LYS A 120 15.19 -40.14 9.94
C LYS A 120 15.79 -38.73 9.83
N LYS A 121 14.98 -37.71 10.11
CA LYS A 121 15.41 -36.30 10.17
C LYS A 121 15.72 -35.89 11.60
N PRO A 122 16.79 -35.11 11.84
CA PRO A 122 17.07 -34.56 13.17
C PRO A 122 16.07 -33.47 13.54
N THR A 123 15.72 -33.43 14.83
CA THR A 123 14.92 -32.35 15.43
C THR A 123 15.84 -31.15 15.71
N VAL A 124 15.31 -29.92 15.58
CA VAL A 124 16.12 -28.70 15.72
C VAL A 124 15.88 -28.08 17.09
N THR A 125 16.96 -27.69 17.76
CA THR A 125 16.94 -26.98 19.04
C THR A 125 16.41 -25.55 18.89
N ILE A 126 15.90 -24.99 19.98
CA ILE A 126 15.51 -23.58 20.07
C ILE A 126 16.79 -22.75 20.29
N LYS A 127 17.02 -21.81 19.36
CA LYS A 127 18.17 -20.88 19.44
C LYS A 127 17.94 -19.82 20.53
N PRO A 128 19.01 -19.31 21.17
CA PRO A 128 18.91 -18.22 22.17
C PRO A 128 18.19 -16.98 21.66
N VAL A 129 18.38 -16.64 20.38
CA VAL A 129 17.69 -15.52 19.71
C VAL A 129 16.15 -15.60 19.81
N THR A 130 15.60 -16.81 19.93
CA THR A 130 14.15 -17.03 20.10
C THR A 130 13.61 -16.44 21.39
N GLU A 131 14.45 -16.32 22.43
CA GLU A 131 14.08 -15.68 23.70
C GLU A 131 13.68 -14.22 23.49
N MET A 132 14.45 -13.45 22.70
CA MET A 132 14.11 -12.06 22.38
C MET A 132 12.78 -11.96 21.63
N ILE A 133 12.49 -12.92 20.75
CA ILE A 133 11.22 -12.99 20.02
C ILE A 133 10.07 -13.28 20.99
N PHE A 134 10.22 -14.25 21.89
CA PHE A 134 9.22 -14.58 22.89
C PHE A 134 8.95 -13.41 23.83
N ARG A 135 9.98 -12.68 24.24
CA ARG A 135 9.85 -11.45 25.03
C ARG A 135 9.01 -10.39 24.32
N VAL A 136 9.18 -10.22 23.01
CA VAL A 136 8.37 -9.30 22.20
C VAL A 136 6.93 -9.80 22.05
N ILE A 137 6.71 -11.12 21.92
CA ILE A 137 5.37 -11.73 21.93
C ILE A 137 4.66 -11.41 23.26
N LEU A 138 5.33 -11.58 24.39
CA LEU A 138 4.76 -11.23 25.71
C LEU A 138 4.41 -9.75 25.79
N VAL A 139 5.26 -8.84 25.30
CA VAL A 139 4.96 -7.39 25.28
C VAL A 139 3.68 -7.10 24.47
N PHE A 140 3.54 -7.67 23.27
CA PHE A 140 2.32 -7.49 22.47
C PHE A 140 1.10 -8.10 23.15
N TYR A 141 1.26 -9.26 23.78
CA TYR A 141 0.17 -9.89 24.49
C TYR A 141 -0.30 -9.06 25.69
N THR A 142 0.63 -8.50 26.48
CA THR A 142 0.30 -7.55 27.56
C THR A 142 -0.46 -6.33 27.03
N GLN A 143 -0.03 -5.76 25.88
CA GLN A 143 -0.74 -4.65 25.25
C GLN A 143 -2.15 -5.05 24.78
N GLN A 144 -2.30 -6.24 24.22
CA GLN A 144 -3.59 -6.79 23.80
C GLN A 144 -4.55 -6.93 24.99
N LEU A 145 -4.08 -7.48 26.11
CA LEU A 145 -4.87 -7.59 27.35
C LEU A 145 -5.27 -6.20 27.87
N LYS A 146 -4.34 -5.25 27.91
CA LYS A 146 -4.62 -3.88 28.36
C LYS A 146 -5.69 -3.21 27.50
N GLN A 147 -5.60 -3.30 26.17
CA GLN A 147 -6.59 -2.71 25.27
C GLN A 147 -7.97 -3.35 25.42
N ARG A 148 -8.01 -4.67 25.59
CA ARG A 148 -9.26 -5.41 25.84
C ARG A 148 -9.90 -4.98 27.16
N ASN A 149 -9.12 -4.89 28.23
CA ASN A 149 -9.62 -4.48 29.55
C ASN A 149 -10.15 -3.04 29.53
N LEU A 150 -9.41 -2.11 28.90
CA LEU A 150 -9.88 -0.73 28.71
C LEU A 150 -11.22 -0.69 27.97
N THR A 151 -11.35 -1.44 26.88
CA THR A 151 -12.61 -1.48 26.10
C THR A 151 -13.76 -2.04 26.95
N ARG A 152 -13.52 -3.08 27.74
CA ARG A 152 -14.52 -3.68 28.64
C ARG A 152 -14.96 -2.72 29.75
N MET A 153 -13.98 -2.06 30.40
CA MET A 153 -14.24 -1.06 31.42
C MET A 153 -15.05 0.13 30.86
N GLU A 154 -14.72 0.60 29.66
CA GLU A 154 -15.47 1.69 29.00
C GLU A 154 -16.92 1.30 28.68
N ILE A 155 -17.20 0.03 28.38
CA ILE A 155 -18.55 -0.48 28.06
C ILE A 155 -19.33 -0.87 29.34
N GLY A 156 -18.66 -1.04 30.48
CA GLY A 156 -19.27 -1.52 31.72
C GLY A 156 -19.56 -3.03 31.74
N GLU A 157 -18.93 -3.81 30.86
CA GLU A 157 -19.09 -5.27 30.80
C GLU A 157 -17.96 -5.99 31.56
N SER A 158 -18.27 -6.62 32.70
CA SER A 158 -17.35 -7.52 33.43
C SER A 158 -17.79 -8.98 33.30
N CYS A 159 -17.57 -9.59 32.13
CA CYS A 159 -17.81 -11.02 31.96
C CYS A 159 -16.52 -11.81 32.21
N ALA A 160 -16.54 -12.62 33.27
CA ALA A 160 -15.52 -13.62 33.57
C ALA A 160 -15.37 -14.56 32.37
N GLY A 161 -14.16 -14.65 31.81
CA GLY A 161 -13.91 -15.36 30.56
C GLY A 161 -12.53 -15.99 30.51
N THR A 162 -12.31 -16.88 29.55
CA THR A 162 -10.98 -17.43 29.30
C THR A 162 -10.04 -16.38 28.71
N LEU A 163 -8.73 -16.64 28.83
CA LEU A 163 -7.71 -15.77 28.24
C LEU A 163 -7.85 -15.72 26.71
N PRO A 164 -7.71 -14.53 26.09
CA PRO A 164 -7.74 -14.43 24.64
C PRO A 164 -6.49 -15.06 24.02
N GLN A 165 -6.60 -15.55 22.79
CA GLN A 165 -5.44 -15.98 22.02
C GLN A 165 -4.50 -14.80 21.73
N ALA A 166 -3.19 -15.04 21.81
CA ALA A 166 -2.18 -14.05 21.46
C ALA A 166 -2.16 -13.84 19.94
N GLN A 167 -2.18 -12.57 19.52
CA GLN A 167 -2.06 -12.19 18.11
C GLN A 167 -0.58 -12.16 17.69
N LEU A 168 -0.21 -13.11 16.83
CA LEU A 168 1.16 -13.33 16.35
C LEU A 168 1.33 -12.75 14.95
N ASN A 169 1.47 -11.43 14.84
CA ASN A 169 1.83 -10.79 13.58
C ASN A 169 3.36 -10.82 13.38
N SER A 170 3.83 -11.74 12.53
CA SER A 170 5.27 -11.92 12.30
C SER A 170 5.98 -10.67 11.77
N TYR A 171 5.28 -9.76 11.08
CA TYR A 171 5.85 -8.51 10.61
C TYR A 171 6.03 -7.50 11.75
N GLU A 172 4.98 -7.32 12.58
CA GLU A 172 5.03 -6.39 13.72
C GLU A 172 6.04 -6.84 14.78
N ILE A 173 6.16 -8.15 15.00
CA ILE A 173 7.22 -8.73 15.85
C ILE A 173 8.60 -8.41 15.27
N GLY A 174 8.82 -8.66 13.98
CA GLY A 174 10.10 -8.40 13.34
C GLY A 174 10.51 -6.92 13.34
N MET A 175 9.54 -6.00 13.30
CA MET A 175 9.75 -4.54 13.22
C MET A 175 9.54 -3.82 14.56
N HIS A 176 9.44 -4.55 15.68
CA HIS A 176 9.19 -3.96 16.98
C HIS A 176 10.32 -3.00 17.39
N LYS A 177 9.96 -1.76 17.75
CA LYS A 177 10.88 -0.70 18.20
C LYS A 177 10.65 -0.37 19.66
N LEU A 178 11.74 -0.09 20.39
CA LEU A 178 11.71 0.47 21.74
C LEU A 178 12.45 1.82 21.68
N ASN A 179 11.78 2.91 22.05
CA ASN A 179 12.33 4.28 21.93
C ASN A 179 12.90 4.56 20.53
N GLU A 180 12.15 4.21 19.48
CA GLU A 180 12.52 4.33 18.06
C GLU A 180 13.68 3.44 17.58
N ILE A 181 14.38 2.77 18.49
CA ILE A 181 15.45 1.81 18.18
C ILE A 181 14.83 0.43 17.87
N PRO A 182 15.16 -0.21 16.73
CA PRO A 182 14.65 -1.54 16.40
C PRO A 182 15.21 -2.58 17.38
N ARG A 183 14.31 -3.26 18.10
CA ARG A 183 14.68 -4.31 19.07
C ARG A 183 14.95 -5.65 18.38
N LEU A 184 14.25 -5.88 17.27
CA LEU A 184 14.45 -6.99 16.37
C LEU A 184 14.67 -6.40 14.98
N ASN A 185 15.62 -6.98 14.24
CA ASN A 185 15.83 -6.70 12.82
C ASN A 185 15.79 -8.01 12.05
N MET A 186 14.59 -8.60 11.95
CA MET A 186 14.39 -9.90 11.32
C MET A 186 13.27 -9.83 10.30
N ASN A 187 13.44 -10.56 9.20
CA ASN A 187 12.39 -10.69 8.20
C ASN A 187 11.25 -11.59 8.70
N LYS A 188 10.08 -11.45 8.05
CA LYS A 188 8.85 -12.20 8.36
C LYS A 188 9.07 -13.72 8.40
N ARG A 189 9.85 -14.27 7.45
CA ARG A 189 10.06 -15.72 7.29
C ARG A 189 10.89 -16.29 8.43
N THR A 190 11.89 -15.54 8.92
CA THR A 190 12.71 -15.90 10.07
C THR A 190 11.84 -15.97 11.32
N ILE A 191 11.00 -14.96 11.58
CA ILE A 191 10.06 -14.96 12.72
C ILE A 191 9.12 -16.17 12.64
N GLN A 192 8.56 -16.49 11.47
CA GLN A 192 7.70 -17.67 11.28
C GLN A 192 8.41 -18.99 11.60
N ARG A 193 9.70 -19.12 11.25
CA ARG A 193 10.49 -20.30 11.62
C ARG A 193 10.65 -20.42 13.14
N HIS A 194 10.90 -19.31 13.84
CA HIS A 194 10.98 -19.30 15.30
C HIS A 194 9.63 -19.64 15.95
N LEU A 195 8.53 -19.07 15.46
CA LEU A 195 7.18 -19.42 15.93
C LEU A 195 6.88 -20.91 15.75
N LYS A 196 7.30 -21.51 14.62
CA LYS A 196 7.17 -22.96 14.40
C LYS A 196 7.93 -23.77 15.48
N ARG A 197 9.13 -23.34 15.88
CA ARG A 197 9.88 -24.02 16.95
C ARG A 197 9.21 -23.87 18.32
N LEU A 198 8.63 -22.70 18.61
CA LEU A 198 7.85 -22.51 19.83
C LEU A 198 6.58 -23.39 19.88
N LEU A 199 5.99 -23.70 18.72
CA LEU A 199 4.88 -24.66 18.63
C LEU A 199 5.36 -26.10 18.84
N GLU A 200 6.51 -26.47 18.26
CA GLU A 200 7.09 -27.81 18.43
C GLU A 200 7.49 -28.09 19.88
N ALA A 201 7.93 -27.06 20.62
CA ALA A 201 8.25 -27.15 22.05
C ALA A 201 7.04 -26.94 22.98
N GLU A 202 5.82 -26.88 22.44
CA GLU A 202 4.57 -26.71 23.20
C GLU A 202 4.51 -25.43 24.06
N ILE A 203 5.35 -24.43 23.75
CA ILE A 203 5.32 -23.10 24.37
C ILE A 203 4.13 -22.30 23.81
N LEU A 204 3.88 -22.47 22.51
CA LEU A 204 2.68 -21.98 21.83
C LEU A 204 1.76 -23.15 21.51
N VAL A 205 0.46 -22.94 21.70
CA VAL A 205 -0.57 -23.97 21.65
C VAL A 205 -1.77 -23.50 20.82
N GLY A 206 -2.48 -24.40 20.16
CA GLY A 206 -3.75 -24.06 19.47
C GLY A 206 -3.57 -23.08 18.33
N TYR A 207 -2.58 -23.31 17.48
CA TYR A 207 -2.25 -22.46 16.33
C TYR A 207 -3.40 -22.40 15.32
N VAL A 208 -3.92 -21.20 15.05
CA VAL A 208 -4.95 -20.95 14.03
C VAL A 208 -4.47 -19.90 13.04
N PHE A 209 -4.40 -20.30 11.77
CA PHE A 209 -4.07 -19.39 10.67
C PHE A 209 -5.34 -18.76 10.09
N LYS A 210 -5.45 -17.43 10.15
CA LYS A 210 -6.61 -16.66 9.66
C LYS A 210 -6.34 -15.95 8.32
N GLY A 211 -5.44 -16.48 7.50
CA GLY A 211 -5.07 -15.90 6.19
C GLY A 211 -3.90 -14.92 6.24
N THR A 212 -3.48 -14.40 5.09
CA THR A 212 -2.25 -13.59 4.95
C THR A 212 -2.35 -12.16 5.49
N LYS A 213 -3.58 -11.61 5.53
CA LYS A 213 -3.88 -10.24 5.95
C LYS A 213 -4.27 -10.11 7.43
N ARG A 214 -4.46 -11.24 8.13
CA ARG A 214 -4.81 -11.27 9.56
C ARG A 214 -3.64 -11.86 10.34
N PRO A 215 -3.47 -11.47 11.62
CA PRO A 215 -2.49 -12.12 12.46
C PRO A 215 -2.86 -13.60 12.65
N THR A 216 -1.84 -14.44 12.70
CA THR A 216 -1.98 -15.79 13.22
C THR A 216 -2.29 -15.71 14.71
N VAL A 217 -3.12 -16.61 15.24
CA VAL A 217 -3.45 -16.63 16.66
C VAL A 217 -3.03 -17.95 17.30
N ALA A 218 -2.53 -17.89 18.54
CA ALA A 218 -2.18 -19.06 19.34
C ALA A 218 -2.30 -18.72 20.83
N TYR A 219 -2.50 -19.73 21.66
CA TYR A 219 -2.37 -19.61 23.11
C TYR A 219 -0.90 -19.73 23.52
N ILE A 220 -0.52 -19.04 24.59
CA ILE A 220 0.73 -19.29 25.29
C ILE A 220 0.43 -20.36 26.33
N SER A 221 1.26 -21.40 26.43
CA SER A 221 1.06 -22.49 27.39
C SER A 221 0.94 -21.96 28.82
N ASN A 222 0.02 -22.55 29.60
CA ASN A 222 -0.20 -22.20 31.00
C ASN A 222 1.04 -22.47 31.87
N GLU A 223 1.89 -23.42 31.47
CA GLU A 223 3.16 -23.71 32.16
C GLU A 223 4.14 -22.52 32.04
N VAL A 224 4.04 -21.77 30.94
CA VAL A 224 4.94 -20.64 30.65
C VAL A 224 4.30 -19.31 31.07
N LEU A 225 3.01 -19.14 30.86
CA LEU A 225 2.33 -17.86 31.06
C LEU A 225 1.80 -17.71 32.49
N LEU A 226 2.15 -16.59 33.13
CA LEU A 226 1.61 -16.19 34.43
C LEU A 226 0.76 -14.91 34.29
N VAL A 227 -0.48 -14.94 34.77
CA VAL A 227 -1.46 -13.83 34.62
C VAL A 227 -2.12 -13.56 35.97
N LYS A 228 -2.27 -12.27 36.32
CA LYS A 228 -3.02 -11.82 37.50
C LYS A 228 -4.39 -11.28 37.09
N ASP A 229 -5.36 -11.31 38.00
CA ASP A 229 -6.65 -10.64 37.84
C ASP A 229 -6.77 -9.50 38.87
N SER A 230 -7.52 -8.47 38.52
CA SER A 230 -7.69 -7.24 39.30
C SER A 230 -8.35 -7.43 40.68
N GLN A 231 -8.99 -8.57 40.95
CA GLN A 231 -9.77 -8.80 42.17
C GLN A 231 -9.17 -9.85 43.14
N GLU A 232 -8.12 -10.59 42.78
CA GLU A 232 -7.50 -11.58 43.68
C GLU A 232 -5.97 -11.71 43.49
N ASN A 233 -5.25 -12.00 44.58
CA ASN A 233 -3.81 -12.26 44.58
C ASN A 233 -3.45 -13.47 43.70
N LEU A 234 -2.42 -13.31 42.86
CA LEU A 234 -1.62 -14.35 42.17
C LEU A 234 -2.32 -15.71 41.98
N LYS A 235 -3.03 -15.89 40.87
CA LYS A 235 -3.46 -17.22 40.42
C LYS A 235 -2.41 -17.81 39.49
N THR A 236 -1.52 -18.65 40.02
CA THR A 236 -0.81 -19.65 39.21
C THR A 236 -1.72 -20.85 39.04
N PHE A 237 -1.85 -21.38 37.81
CA PHE A 237 -2.57 -22.62 37.61
C PHE A 237 -1.80 -23.63 36.79
N THR A 238 -1.71 -24.81 37.39
CA THR A 238 -1.51 -26.11 36.77
C THR A 238 -2.76 -26.53 36.00
N GLU A 239 -2.49 -27.13 34.83
CA GLU A 239 -3.36 -27.96 33.97
C GLU A 239 -4.08 -27.36 32.75
N ASN A 240 -4.00 -28.19 31.72
CA ASN A 240 -4.32 -27.99 30.31
C ASN A 240 -5.83 -27.93 30.06
N GLN A 241 -6.27 -26.91 29.33
CA GLN A 241 -7.61 -26.92 28.75
C GLN A 241 -7.69 -27.88 27.56
N PRO A 242 -8.86 -28.49 27.29
CA PRO A 242 -9.01 -29.54 26.29
C PRO A 242 -8.53 -29.07 24.92
N PHE A 243 -7.57 -29.84 24.42
CA PHE A 243 -6.68 -29.51 23.32
C PHE A 243 -7.12 -30.33 22.11
N ASN A 244 -7.56 -29.67 21.03
CA ASN A 244 -7.60 -30.36 19.73
C ASN A 244 -6.16 -30.46 19.22
N LEU A 245 -5.52 -31.61 19.49
CA LEU A 245 -4.13 -31.98 19.19
C LEU A 245 -3.84 -32.19 17.70
N LEU A 246 -4.57 -31.51 16.81
CA LEU A 246 -4.29 -31.55 15.39
C LEU A 246 -3.64 -30.23 14.98
N PRO A 247 -2.31 -30.18 14.82
CA PRO A 247 -1.74 -29.15 13.98
C PRO A 247 -2.40 -29.30 12.61
N THR A 248 -3.21 -28.33 12.19
CA THR A 248 -3.66 -28.25 10.79
C THR A 248 -2.42 -28.02 9.94
N THR A 249 -1.77 -29.11 9.58
CA THR A 249 -0.66 -29.18 8.64
C THR A 249 -1.25 -28.94 7.26
N GLY A 250 -1.14 -27.69 6.83
CA GLY A 250 -1.50 -27.33 5.48
C GLY A 250 -1.60 -25.83 5.34
N CYS A 251 -0.59 -25.23 4.72
CA CYS A 251 -0.81 -24.04 3.90
C CYS A 251 -1.79 -24.40 2.79
N ARG A 252 -3.08 -24.49 3.11
CA ARG A 252 -4.14 -24.36 2.13
C ARG A 252 -4.80 -23.04 2.41
N ASN A 253 -4.84 -22.22 1.36
CA ASN A 253 -5.59 -21.00 1.28
C ASN A 253 -7.06 -21.35 1.53
N ILE A 254 -7.48 -21.43 2.80
CA ILE A 254 -8.88 -21.37 3.14
C ILE A 254 -9.22 -19.91 2.89
N ASN A 255 -9.69 -19.66 1.67
CA ASN A 255 -10.27 -18.40 1.28
C ASN A 255 -11.46 -18.15 2.20
N HIS A 256 -11.23 -17.54 3.37
CA HIS A 256 -12.24 -16.68 3.95
C HIS A 256 -12.40 -15.53 2.95
N ILE A 257 -13.34 -15.73 2.03
CA ILE A 257 -13.76 -14.76 1.03
C ILE A 257 -14.23 -13.52 1.81
N THR A 258 -13.34 -12.55 1.96
CA THR A 258 -13.64 -11.19 2.39
C THR A 258 -13.94 -10.29 1.18
N SER A 259 -14.03 -10.88 -0.02
CA SER A 259 -14.62 -10.20 -1.16
C SER A 259 -16.08 -9.91 -0.84
N THR A 260 -16.41 -8.63 -0.74
CA THR A 260 -17.78 -8.19 -1.01
C THR A 260 -18.12 -8.75 -2.39
N LYS A 261 -19.15 -9.60 -2.51
CA LYS A 261 -19.74 -9.87 -3.83
C LYS A 261 -20.06 -8.50 -4.40
N LYS A 262 -19.39 -8.10 -5.50
CA LYS A 262 -19.78 -6.93 -6.28
C LYS A 262 -21.15 -7.26 -6.86
N ASN A 263 -22.21 -6.96 -6.11
CA ASN A 263 -23.51 -6.82 -6.72
C ASN A 263 -23.38 -5.60 -7.64
N ASN A 264 -23.42 -5.83 -8.95
CA ASN A 264 -23.53 -4.78 -9.97
C ASN A 264 -24.91 -4.12 -9.87
N ILE A 265 -25.22 -3.50 -8.73
CA ILE A 265 -26.34 -2.57 -8.63
C ILE A 265 -25.78 -1.27 -9.17
N LYS A 266 -26.13 -0.94 -10.42
CA LYS A 266 -25.92 0.39 -10.99
C LYS A 266 -26.76 1.38 -10.17
N THR A 267 -26.20 1.94 -9.11
CA THR A 267 -26.75 3.16 -8.53
C THR A 267 -26.57 4.25 -9.57
N ARG A 268 -27.68 4.76 -10.11
CA ARG A 268 -27.74 6.02 -10.85
C ARG A 268 -27.13 7.11 -9.95
N GLU A 269 -25.86 7.43 -10.16
CA GLU A 269 -25.30 8.68 -9.65
C GLU A 269 -25.97 9.81 -10.44
N VAL A 270 -26.77 10.60 -9.73
CA VAL A 270 -27.31 11.86 -10.24
C VAL A 270 -26.13 12.80 -10.45
N ASN A 271 -25.68 12.90 -11.70
CA ASN A 271 -24.67 13.84 -12.16
C ASN A 271 -25.23 15.27 -12.11
N ASN A 272 -25.17 15.91 -10.94
CA ASN A 272 -25.22 17.36 -10.86
C ASN A 272 -23.84 17.83 -10.39
N LEU A 273 -22.95 18.10 -11.35
CA LEU A 273 -21.94 19.18 -11.36
C LEU A 273 -21.17 19.12 -12.71
N PRO A 274 -20.88 20.27 -13.34
CA PRO A 274 -20.38 20.32 -14.71
C PRO A 274 -18.91 19.91 -14.77
N VAL A 275 -18.62 18.84 -15.51
CA VAL A 275 -17.24 18.42 -15.83
C VAL A 275 -16.77 19.24 -17.02
N ALA A 276 -15.77 20.08 -16.79
CA ALA A 276 -15.02 20.74 -17.84
C ALA A 276 -14.35 19.68 -18.73
N ASN A 277 -14.79 19.60 -19.98
CA ASN A 277 -14.21 18.76 -21.02
C ASN A 277 -12.78 19.23 -21.31
N PHE A 278 -11.81 18.38 -21.00
CA PHE A 278 -10.49 18.45 -21.62
C PHE A 278 -10.27 17.15 -22.39
N HIS A 279 -10.31 17.27 -23.71
CA HIS A 279 -9.90 16.25 -24.66
C HIS A 279 -8.48 15.78 -24.31
N LYS A 280 -8.34 14.46 -24.09
CA LYS A 280 -7.05 13.78 -24.11
C LYS A 280 -6.91 13.13 -25.47
N ASP A 281 -5.96 13.62 -26.25
CA ASP A 281 -5.40 12.92 -27.39
C ASP A 281 -4.93 11.52 -26.95
N SER A 282 -5.43 10.49 -27.62
CA SER A 282 -4.86 9.15 -27.57
C SER A 282 -4.70 8.65 -28.99
N LEU A 283 -3.45 8.65 -29.45
CA LEU A 283 -2.98 7.85 -30.57
C LEU A 283 -3.41 6.39 -30.35
N SER A 284 -4.21 5.86 -31.27
CA SER A 284 -4.64 4.47 -31.30
C SER A 284 -3.75 3.70 -32.28
N ASN A 285 -2.90 2.83 -31.73
CA ASN A 285 -2.35 1.71 -32.49
C ASN A 285 -3.46 0.66 -32.69
N LYS A 286 -3.68 0.32 -33.96
CA LYS A 286 -4.53 -0.79 -34.39
C LYS A 286 -3.96 -2.10 -33.85
N ASN A 287 -4.82 -2.94 -33.30
CA ASN A 287 -4.88 -4.35 -33.68
C ASN A 287 -6.28 -4.91 -33.36
N THR A 288 -6.83 -5.50 -34.41
CA THR A 288 -8.10 -6.22 -34.56
C THR A 288 -8.19 -7.44 -33.64
N THR A 289 -9.38 -7.74 -33.11
CA THR A 289 -10.11 -8.99 -33.37
C THR A 289 -11.58 -8.85 -32.95
N THR A 290 -12.42 -9.35 -33.82
CA THR A 290 -13.88 -9.50 -33.92
C THR A 290 -14.59 -10.01 -32.67
N GLN A 291 -15.77 -9.45 -32.37
CA GLN A 291 -17.01 -10.23 -32.21
C GLN A 291 -18.25 -9.34 -32.35
N ASP A 292 -19.24 -9.93 -33.02
CA ASP A 292 -20.47 -9.35 -33.52
C ASP A 292 -21.39 -8.74 -32.46
N GLY A 293 -22.05 -7.66 -32.88
CA GLY A 293 -23.18 -7.06 -32.18
C GLY A 293 -23.87 -6.07 -33.12
N LYS A 294 -24.83 -6.58 -33.90
CA LYS A 294 -25.74 -5.81 -34.75
C LYS A 294 -26.32 -4.62 -33.98
N TYR A 295 -25.93 -3.42 -34.37
CA TYR A 295 -26.73 -2.21 -34.21
C TYR A 295 -26.73 -1.47 -35.55
N GLU A 296 -27.91 -1.32 -36.12
CA GLU A 296 -28.16 -0.55 -37.33
C GLU A 296 -27.75 0.91 -37.11
N ASN A 297 -26.69 1.33 -37.81
CA ASN A 297 -26.36 2.75 -37.96
C ASN A 297 -27.19 3.34 -39.11
N THR A 298 -28.44 3.68 -38.84
CA THR A 298 -29.19 4.64 -39.67
C THR A 298 -29.13 6.03 -39.04
N LYS A 299 -27.98 6.69 -39.23
CA LYS A 299 -27.94 8.14 -39.48
C LYS A 299 -26.86 8.41 -40.51
N LYS A 300 -27.26 8.38 -41.79
CA LYS A 300 -26.57 9.13 -42.85
C LYS A 300 -26.45 10.57 -42.35
N GLY A 301 -25.26 10.95 -41.92
CA GLY A 301 -24.97 12.34 -41.60
C GLY A 301 -25.22 13.15 -42.87
N LYS A 302 -26.20 14.06 -42.81
CA LYS A 302 -26.22 15.22 -43.70
C LYS A 302 -24.83 15.85 -43.61
N ARG A 303 -24.08 15.85 -44.72
CA ARG A 303 -22.97 16.78 -44.89
C ARG A 303 -23.59 18.18 -44.82
N ASN A 304 -23.42 18.85 -43.68
CA ASN A 304 -23.72 20.27 -43.59
C ASN A 304 -22.69 21.00 -44.46
N SER A 305 -23.11 21.40 -45.67
CA SER A 305 -22.40 22.34 -46.54
C SER A 305 -22.12 23.67 -45.83
N ASP A 306 -22.95 24.02 -44.85
CA ASP A 306 -22.91 25.32 -44.18
C ASP A 306 -21.73 25.44 -43.20
N LEU A 307 -21.35 24.34 -42.54
CA LEU A 307 -20.17 24.32 -41.66
C LEU A 307 -18.88 24.53 -42.46
N SER A 308 -18.76 23.91 -43.64
CA SER A 308 -17.59 24.13 -44.52
C SER A 308 -17.50 25.56 -45.08
N GLN A 309 -18.64 26.24 -45.29
CA GLN A 309 -18.66 27.63 -45.73
C GLN A 309 -18.22 28.59 -44.61
N GLU A 310 -18.65 28.38 -43.36
CA GLU A 310 -18.23 29.21 -42.22
C GLU A 310 -16.74 29.06 -41.87
N PHE A 311 -16.18 27.83 -41.95
CA PHE A 311 -14.75 27.62 -41.76
C PHE A 311 -13.91 28.32 -42.83
N ASN A 312 -14.35 28.25 -44.10
CA ASN A 312 -13.68 28.96 -45.19
C ASN A 312 -13.74 30.48 -45.03
N ALA A 313 -14.89 31.04 -44.63
CA ALA A 313 -15.04 32.48 -44.39
C ALA A 313 -14.12 32.98 -43.25
N ASN A 314 -13.99 32.21 -42.16
CA ASN A 314 -13.06 32.54 -41.07
C ASN A 314 -11.59 32.47 -41.51
N SER A 315 -11.20 31.44 -42.25
CA SER A 315 -9.83 31.32 -42.77
C SER A 315 -9.51 32.43 -43.79
N GLU A 316 -10.45 32.80 -44.66
CA GLU A 316 -10.30 33.92 -45.60
C GLU A 316 -10.17 35.27 -44.87
N PHE A 317 -11.00 35.51 -43.84
CA PHE A 317 -10.89 36.69 -42.98
C PHE A 317 -9.52 36.80 -42.30
N LEU A 318 -9.00 35.68 -41.79
CA LEU A 318 -7.67 35.63 -41.18
C LEU A 318 -6.56 35.86 -42.22
N LYS A 319 -6.71 35.32 -43.44
CA LYS A 319 -5.77 35.50 -44.55
C LYS A 319 -5.68 36.95 -45.01
N GLN A 320 -6.81 37.64 -45.14
CA GLN A 320 -6.88 39.08 -45.49
C GLN A 320 -6.20 39.98 -44.46
N ARG A 321 -6.03 39.49 -43.23
CA ARG A 321 -5.38 40.22 -42.14
C ARG A 321 -3.86 40.18 -42.18
N ILE A 322 -3.27 39.29 -42.99
CA ILE A 322 -1.83 39.20 -43.19
C ILE A 322 -1.39 40.41 -44.04
N GLN A 323 -0.51 41.23 -43.47
CA GLN A 323 0.00 42.43 -44.12
C GLN A 323 1.43 42.24 -44.61
N GLU A 324 1.86 43.09 -45.54
CA GLU A 324 3.25 43.17 -45.96
C GLU A 324 4.12 43.74 -44.82
N GLN A 325 5.26 43.12 -44.53
CA GLN A 325 6.11 43.47 -43.39
C GLN A 325 6.55 44.94 -43.37
N ASN A 326 6.88 45.51 -44.52
CA ASN A 326 7.34 46.90 -44.64
C ASN A 326 6.22 47.89 -44.25
N LYS A 327 4.99 47.60 -44.68
CA LYS A 327 3.80 48.41 -44.33
C LYS A 327 3.49 48.32 -42.84
N LEU A 328 3.51 47.09 -42.30
CA LEU A 328 3.27 46.86 -40.88
C LEU A 328 4.34 47.52 -39.99
N ALA A 329 5.61 47.51 -40.41
CA ALA A 329 6.69 48.19 -39.69
C ALA A 329 6.55 49.73 -39.70
N ALA A 330 6.13 50.31 -40.82
CA ALA A 330 5.80 51.74 -40.91
C ALA A 330 4.61 52.09 -39.99
N ASP A 331 3.60 51.22 -39.90
CA ASP A 331 2.47 51.39 -38.98
C ASP A 331 2.88 51.30 -37.50
N PHE A 332 3.88 50.50 -37.17
CA PHE A 332 4.48 50.46 -35.83
C PHE A 332 5.25 51.73 -35.49
N GLU A 333 6.05 52.26 -36.42
CA GLU A 333 6.77 53.52 -36.24
C GLU A 333 5.80 54.70 -36.04
N ALA A 334 4.70 54.73 -36.81
CA ALA A 334 3.60 55.67 -36.66
C ALA A 334 2.74 55.42 -35.40
N LYS A 335 3.06 54.43 -34.56
CA LYS A 335 2.37 54.06 -33.31
C LYS A 335 0.88 53.73 -33.47
N LYS A 336 0.44 53.31 -34.66
CA LYS A 336 -0.97 52.99 -34.94
C LYS A 336 -1.50 51.79 -34.12
N HIS A 337 -0.61 50.90 -33.66
CA HIS A 337 -0.98 49.66 -33.00
C HIS A 337 -0.94 49.66 -31.45
N LYS A 338 -0.69 50.81 -30.81
CA LYS A 338 -0.42 50.94 -29.36
C LYS A 338 -1.43 50.23 -28.45
N ASN A 339 -2.71 50.23 -28.82
CA ASN A 339 -3.82 49.66 -28.05
C ASN A 339 -4.62 48.62 -28.86
N THR A 340 -4.04 48.06 -29.93
CA THR A 340 -4.76 47.10 -30.76
C THR A 340 -4.95 45.77 -30.01
N PRO A 341 -6.18 45.28 -29.85
CA PRO A 341 -6.41 43.97 -29.26
C PRO A 341 -5.91 42.87 -30.19
N THR A 342 -5.43 41.77 -29.60
CA THR A 342 -5.03 40.58 -30.37
C THR A 342 -6.24 39.81 -30.88
N LEU A 343 -6.00 38.98 -31.88
CA LEU A 343 -6.92 37.94 -32.29
C LEU A 343 -7.35 37.08 -31.08
N PRO A 344 -8.66 36.88 -30.86
CA PRO A 344 -9.15 36.03 -29.78
C PRO A 344 -8.60 34.60 -29.90
N VAL A 345 -8.14 34.05 -28.77
CA VAL A 345 -7.54 32.70 -28.74
C VAL A 345 -8.51 31.64 -29.26
N ASN A 346 -9.82 31.80 -29.01
CA ASN A 346 -10.84 30.85 -29.48
C ASN A 346 -10.92 30.78 -31.02
N VAL A 347 -10.78 31.91 -31.72
CA VAL A 347 -10.78 31.97 -33.19
C VAL A 347 -9.54 31.26 -33.73
N LEU A 348 -8.38 31.50 -33.11
CA LEU A 348 -7.14 30.82 -33.48
C LEU A 348 -7.17 29.31 -33.17
N GLN A 349 -7.87 28.89 -32.12
CA GLN A 349 -8.07 27.46 -31.80
C GLN A 349 -8.96 26.77 -32.83
N GLN A 350 -10.02 27.43 -33.28
CA GLN A 350 -10.89 26.93 -34.35
C GLN A 350 -10.10 26.76 -35.65
N GLU A 351 -9.29 27.77 -36.01
CA GLU A 351 -8.41 27.71 -37.18
C GLU A 351 -7.34 26.61 -37.07
N ALA A 352 -6.76 26.43 -35.88
CA ALA A 352 -5.75 25.40 -35.63
C ALA A 352 -6.30 23.98 -35.78
N GLY A 353 -7.54 23.75 -35.36
CA GLY A 353 -8.18 22.43 -35.38
C GLY A 353 -8.91 22.08 -36.68
N ALA A 354 -9.57 23.05 -37.32
CA ALA A 354 -10.48 22.80 -38.45
C ALA A 354 -10.35 23.79 -39.62
N GLY A 355 -9.44 24.77 -39.56
CA GLY A 355 -9.32 25.80 -40.57
C GLY A 355 -8.43 25.45 -41.77
N THR A 356 -8.61 26.18 -42.87
CA THR A 356 -7.99 25.90 -44.18
C THR A 356 -6.69 26.65 -44.44
N LEU A 357 -6.25 27.54 -43.54
CA LEU A 357 -4.99 28.27 -43.70
C LEU A 357 -3.80 27.33 -43.78
N SER A 358 -2.81 27.62 -44.62
CA SER A 358 -1.58 26.82 -44.63
C SER A 358 -0.80 27.01 -43.32
N ARG A 359 0.13 26.10 -43.00
CA ARG A 359 0.98 26.26 -41.80
C ARG A 359 1.90 27.48 -41.88
N GLU A 360 2.30 27.87 -43.09
CA GLU A 360 3.11 29.06 -43.36
C GLU A 360 2.31 30.33 -43.15
N GLU A 361 1.12 30.41 -43.75
CA GLU A 361 0.21 31.55 -43.57
C GLU A 361 -0.19 31.70 -42.10
N PHE A 362 -0.44 30.58 -41.41
CA PHE A 362 -0.76 30.58 -39.99
C PHE A 362 0.40 31.05 -39.13
N LYS A 363 1.64 30.63 -39.46
CA LYS A 363 2.85 31.13 -38.81
C LYS A 363 2.99 32.65 -38.99
N THR A 364 2.88 33.15 -40.21
CA THR A 364 3.00 34.60 -40.50
C THR A 364 1.92 35.39 -39.77
N LEU A 365 0.67 34.93 -39.79
CA LEU A 365 -0.43 35.55 -39.06
C LEU A 365 -0.14 35.64 -37.55
N LEU A 366 0.32 34.55 -36.95
CA LEU A 366 0.63 34.50 -35.52
C LEU A 366 1.80 35.42 -35.14
N ILE A 367 2.84 35.50 -35.96
CA ILE A 367 3.98 36.40 -35.76
C ILE A 367 3.50 37.86 -35.84
N GLN A 368 2.74 38.23 -36.87
CA GLN A 368 2.24 39.59 -37.03
C GLN A 368 1.31 40.00 -35.88
N ASP A 369 0.36 39.15 -35.51
CA ASP A 369 -0.54 39.40 -34.37
C ASP A 369 0.24 39.54 -33.05
N PHE A 370 1.30 38.74 -32.85
CA PHE A 370 2.18 38.88 -31.70
C PHE A 370 2.92 40.23 -31.69
N PHE A 371 3.48 40.66 -32.82
CA PHE A 371 4.17 41.95 -32.90
C PHE A 371 3.21 43.13 -32.71
N ILE A 372 2.01 43.07 -33.31
CA ILE A 372 0.92 44.03 -33.07
C ILE A 372 0.63 44.15 -31.57
N TYR A 373 0.51 43.01 -30.88
CA TYR A 373 0.27 42.99 -29.44
C TYR A 373 1.42 43.56 -28.61
N SER A 374 2.64 43.24 -29.02
CA SER A 374 3.85 43.63 -28.28
C SER A 374 4.16 45.11 -28.43
N SER A 375 3.62 45.79 -29.46
CA SER A 375 3.82 47.21 -29.75
C SER A 375 3.59 48.12 -28.53
N LYS A 376 2.68 47.72 -27.63
CA LYS A 376 2.39 48.37 -26.35
C LYS A 376 3.61 48.53 -25.42
N LEU A 377 4.63 47.68 -25.54
CA LEU A 377 5.89 47.80 -24.78
C LEU A 377 6.67 49.06 -25.17
N TRP A 378 6.51 49.54 -26.40
CA TRP A 378 7.17 50.75 -26.93
C TRP A 378 6.25 51.98 -26.96
N ALA A 379 5.13 51.95 -26.23
CA ALA A 379 4.17 53.06 -26.16
C ALA A 379 4.81 54.43 -25.81
N ASN A 380 5.91 54.41 -25.06
CA ASN A 380 6.62 55.60 -24.55
C ASN A 380 8.01 55.77 -25.19
N SER A 381 8.37 54.97 -26.19
CA SER A 381 9.63 55.07 -26.93
C SER A 381 9.37 55.32 -28.42
N THR A 382 10.44 55.55 -29.19
CA THR A 382 10.38 55.85 -30.64
C THR A 382 11.28 54.88 -31.42
N PRO A 383 10.90 53.58 -31.49
CA PRO A 383 11.57 52.63 -32.37
C PRO A 383 11.35 52.96 -33.85
N TYR A 384 12.39 52.86 -34.67
CA TYR A 384 12.31 53.03 -36.13
C TYR A 384 11.88 51.74 -36.83
N ALA A 385 11.24 51.82 -38.01
CA ALA A 385 10.66 50.67 -38.72
C ALA A 385 11.65 49.51 -38.93
N GLY A 386 12.89 49.81 -39.31
CA GLY A 386 13.94 48.81 -39.52
C GLY A 386 14.22 47.91 -38.31
N SER A 387 13.98 48.41 -37.09
CA SER A 387 14.13 47.62 -35.86
C SER A 387 13.04 46.56 -35.68
N PHE A 388 11.82 46.82 -36.15
CA PHE A 388 10.72 45.84 -36.17
C PHE A 388 10.88 44.83 -37.30
N ILE A 389 11.31 45.28 -38.48
CA ILE A 389 11.56 44.38 -39.62
C ILE A 389 12.60 43.32 -39.25
N LYS A 390 13.71 43.74 -38.63
CA LYS A 390 14.74 42.81 -38.13
C LYS A 390 14.16 41.82 -37.12
N ALA A 391 13.36 42.29 -36.16
CA ALA A 391 12.76 41.42 -35.15
C ALA A 391 11.76 40.41 -35.75
N MET A 392 10.92 40.84 -36.70
CA MET A 392 9.96 39.97 -37.38
C MET A 392 10.68 38.89 -38.19
N ARG A 393 11.73 39.26 -38.94
CA ARG A 393 12.55 38.30 -39.69
C ARG A 393 13.21 37.27 -38.77
N MET A 394 13.75 37.72 -37.63
CA MET A 394 14.31 36.80 -36.62
C MET A 394 13.28 35.78 -36.12
N PHE A 395 12.02 36.18 -35.92
CA PHE A 395 10.94 35.26 -35.54
C PHE A 395 10.54 34.34 -36.71
N GLU A 396 10.53 34.83 -37.94
CA GLU A 396 10.25 34.01 -39.11
C GLU A 396 11.33 32.96 -39.38
N GLU A 397 12.58 33.23 -39.06
CA GLU A 397 13.69 32.29 -39.25
C GLU A 397 13.82 31.28 -38.10
N ASN A 398 13.57 31.70 -36.85
CA ASN A 398 13.91 30.89 -35.67
C ASN A 398 12.70 30.31 -34.92
N GLU A 399 11.50 30.89 -35.05
CA GLU A 399 10.32 30.43 -34.31
C GLU A 399 9.41 29.53 -35.16
N PHE A 400 8.63 28.69 -34.45
CA PHE A 400 7.66 27.78 -35.04
C PHE A 400 8.21 26.71 -36.00
N GLN A 401 9.52 26.48 -36.00
CA GLN A 401 10.20 25.48 -36.80
C GLN A 401 11.02 24.55 -35.89
N SER A 402 11.16 23.29 -36.31
CA SER A 402 12.09 22.36 -35.69
C SER A 402 13.54 22.68 -36.09
N PRO A 403 14.56 22.13 -35.41
CA PRO A 403 15.95 22.25 -35.83
C PRO A 403 16.23 21.78 -37.26
N ASN A 404 15.34 20.96 -37.84
CA ASN A 404 15.41 20.46 -39.21
C ASN A 404 14.66 21.35 -40.22
N GLY A 405 14.21 22.55 -39.81
CA GLY A 405 13.47 23.50 -40.64
C GLY A 405 11.98 23.19 -40.84
N SER A 406 11.47 22.07 -40.32
CA SER A 406 10.06 21.69 -40.49
C SER A 406 9.13 22.50 -39.58
N LEU A 407 8.06 23.07 -40.13
CA LEU A 407 7.07 23.81 -39.35
C LEU A 407 6.32 22.93 -38.33
N TYR A 408 6.11 23.48 -37.13
CA TYR A 408 5.29 22.85 -36.10
C TYR A 408 3.81 22.72 -36.50
N HIS A 409 3.07 21.87 -35.79
CA HIS A 409 1.61 21.81 -35.90
C HIS A 409 0.99 23.13 -35.43
N LYS A 410 -0.14 23.55 -36.03
CA LYS A 410 -0.85 24.80 -35.69
C LYS A 410 -1.11 24.92 -34.18
N ASP A 411 -1.51 23.82 -33.52
CA ASP A 411 -1.72 23.80 -32.05
C ASP A 411 -0.48 24.10 -31.22
N THR A 412 0.68 23.60 -31.65
CA THR A 412 1.95 23.83 -30.98
C THR A 412 2.36 25.29 -31.13
N MET A 413 2.19 25.86 -32.33
CA MET A 413 2.42 27.28 -32.59
C MET A 413 1.52 28.15 -31.71
N LEU A 414 0.23 27.81 -31.62
CA LEU A 414 -0.72 28.53 -30.80
C LEU A 414 -0.38 28.49 -29.29
N LYS A 415 0.07 27.33 -28.78
CA LYS A 415 0.55 27.21 -27.38
C LYS A 415 1.72 28.15 -27.09
N SER A 416 2.68 28.25 -28.02
CA SER A 416 3.80 29.18 -27.90
C SER A 416 3.35 30.64 -27.91
N ILE A 417 2.40 31.02 -28.79
CA ILE A 417 1.84 32.38 -28.80
C ILE A 417 1.12 32.73 -27.50
N ILE A 418 0.34 31.80 -26.92
CA ILE A 418 -0.30 32.02 -25.62
C ILE A 418 0.75 32.29 -24.54
N LYS A 419 1.86 31.55 -24.55
CA LYS A 419 3.02 31.80 -23.67
C LYS A 419 3.62 33.19 -23.94
N TYR A 420 3.84 33.57 -25.19
CA TYR A 420 4.43 34.85 -25.56
C TYR A 420 3.55 36.04 -25.17
N ARG A 421 2.24 35.96 -25.38
CA ARG A 421 1.28 36.98 -24.92
C ARG A 421 1.35 37.18 -23.41
N TRP A 422 1.41 36.09 -22.64
CA TRP A 422 1.59 36.18 -21.19
C TRP A 422 2.92 36.84 -20.81
N MET A 423 4.01 36.53 -21.52
CA MET A 423 5.32 37.15 -21.29
C MET A 423 5.27 38.66 -21.56
N VAL A 424 4.63 39.09 -22.65
CA VAL A 424 4.43 40.51 -22.98
C VAL A 424 3.63 41.23 -21.90
N ASP A 425 2.56 40.63 -21.37
CA ASP A 425 1.78 41.24 -20.28
C ASP A 425 2.59 41.45 -19.01
N ARG A 426 3.46 40.48 -18.69
CA ARG A 426 4.36 40.58 -17.55
C ARG A 426 5.44 41.63 -17.76
N ALA A 427 6.02 41.69 -18.96
CA ALA A 427 6.95 42.73 -19.33
C ALA A 427 6.31 44.12 -19.26
N ALA A 428 5.12 44.31 -19.82
CA ALA A 428 4.40 45.59 -19.80
C ALA A 428 4.09 46.05 -18.37
N SER A 429 3.63 45.13 -17.52
CA SER A 429 3.38 45.41 -16.09
C SER A 429 4.66 45.78 -15.34
N TRP A 430 5.77 45.11 -15.67
CA TRP A 430 7.06 45.37 -15.04
C TRP A 430 7.63 46.74 -15.44
N LEU A 431 7.58 47.07 -16.74
CA LEU A 431 8.01 48.37 -17.28
C LEU A 431 7.21 49.54 -16.67
N LYS A 432 5.89 49.37 -16.53
CA LYS A 432 5.04 50.39 -15.86
C LYS A 432 5.53 50.73 -14.44
N ASN A 433 6.13 49.76 -13.74
CA ASN A 433 6.54 49.89 -12.35
C ASN A 433 8.03 50.24 -12.16
N HIS A 434 8.92 49.98 -13.14
CA HIS A 434 10.38 50.06 -12.96
C HIS A 434 11.11 51.04 -13.90
N GLY A 435 10.43 51.67 -14.87
CA GLY A 435 11.05 52.68 -15.74
C GLY A 435 10.56 52.63 -17.19
N LYS A 436 10.63 53.77 -17.89
CA LYS A 436 9.89 54.03 -19.14
C LYS A 436 10.50 53.44 -20.42
N TYR A 437 11.71 52.89 -20.41
CA TYR A 437 12.41 52.50 -21.63
C TYR A 437 12.70 51.01 -21.69
N THR A 438 12.20 50.38 -22.76
CA THR A 438 12.55 49.03 -23.18
C THR A 438 13.57 49.10 -24.32
N LEU A 439 14.36 48.04 -24.52
CA LEU A 439 15.29 47.92 -25.65
C LEU A 439 14.56 48.06 -26.99
N TYR A 440 15.28 48.44 -28.05
CA TYR A 440 14.71 48.41 -29.42
C TYR A 440 14.20 47.00 -29.77
N PRO A 441 13.14 46.86 -30.57
CA PRO A 441 12.48 45.58 -30.84
C PRO A 441 13.43 44.42 -31.19
N HIS A 442 14.35 44.61 -32.14
CA HIS A 442 15.35 43.58 -32.49
C HIS A 442 16.29 43.17 -31.35
N LEU A 443 16.66 44.10 -30.46
CA LEU A 443 17.48 43.80 -29.28
C LEU A 443 16.65 43.18 -28.15
N TYR A 444 15.40 43.60 -28.00
CA TYR A 444 14.51 43.07 -26.97
C TYR A 444 14.13 41.62 -27.25
N PHE A 445 13.86 41.30 -28.51
CA PHE A 445 13.44 39.98 -28.97
C PHE A 445 14.59 39.05 -29.36
N ASP A 446 15.83 39.46 -29.13
CA ASP A 446 17.03 38.66 -29.37
C ASP A 446 17.02 37.35 -28.56
N PHE A 447 17.05 36.21 -29.25
CA PHE A 447 17.03 34.86 -28.69
C PHE A 447 18.19 34.56 -27.76
N THR A 448 19.31 35.25 -27.91
CA THR A 448 20.48 35.07 -27.05
C THR A 448 20.28 35.66 -25.65
N ARG A 449 19.38 36.66 -25.51
CA ARG A 449 19.13 37.37 -24.25
C ARG A 449 18.14 36.64 -23.35
N THR A 450 18.62 35.60 -22.69
CA THR A 450 17.82 34.74 -21.82
C THR A 450 17.90 35.11 -20.34
N GLU A 451 18.85 35.97 -19.95
CA GLU A 451 19.05 36.35 -18.56
C GLU A 451 18.28 37.62 -18.17
N LYS A 452 18.01 37.76 -16.87
CA LYS A 452 17.29 38.92 -16.33
C LYS A 452 18.07 40.23 -16.52
N GLN A 453 19.40 40.17 -16.39
CA GLN A 453 20.26 41.36 -16.43
C GLN A 453 20.35 41.97 -17.84
N GLU A 454 20.14 41.15 -18.87
CA GLU A 454 20.23 41.54 -20.28
C GLU A 454 18.98 42.29 -20.77
N GLY A 455 17.90 42.30 -19.98
CA GLY A 455 16.67 43.04 -20.29
C GLY A 455 15.87 42.52 -21.49
N GLY A 456 16.14 41.30 -21.96
CA GLY A 456 15.50 40.69 -23.13
C GLY A 456 14.14 40.03 -22.86
N PHE A 457 13.43 39.63 -23.91
CA PHE A 457 12.11 38.99 -23.83
C PHE A 457 12.16 37.58 -23.23
N TRP A 458 13.20 36.81 -23.55
CA TRP A 458 13.23 35.36 -23.31
C TRP A 458 13.40 34.99 -21.83
N HIS A 459 13.93 35.87 -20.99
CA HIS A 459 14.06 35.61 -19.54
C HIS A 459 12.70 35.38 -18.84
N TRP A 460 11.59 35.87 -19.42
CA TRP A 460 10.23 35.63 -18.91
C TRP A 460 9.77 34.17 -19.09
N SER A 461 10.38 33.41 -19.99
CA SER A 461 10.05 32.01 -20.28
C SER A 461 10.14 31.13 -19.03
N ASN A 462 11.24 31.23 -18.28
CA ASN A 462 11.45 30.48 -17.04
C ASN A 462 10.40 30.80 -15.97
N ARG A 463 9.91 32.04 -15.91
CA ARG A 463 8.84 32.43 -14.96
C ARG A 463 7.50 31.81 -15.36
N TYR A 464 7.20 31.72 -16.65
CA TYR A 464 6.00 31.06 -17.15
C TYR A 464 5.99 29.57 -16.82
N GLU A 465 7.07 28.86 -17.14
CA GLU A 465 7.26 27.42 -16.84
C GLU A 465 7.02 27.16 -15.34
N ASN A 466 7.66 27.95 -14.47
CA ASN A 466 7.49 27.86 -13.02
C ASN A 466 6.05 28.10 -12.57
N GLN A 467 5.34 29.05 -13.19
CA GLN A 467 3.94 29.29 -12.87
C GLN A 467 3.06 28.08 -13.27
N GLN A 468 3.29 27.49 -14.44
CA GLN A 468 2.54 26.32 -14.91
C GLN A 468 2.80 25.10 -14.01
N ALA A 469 4.05 24.87 -13.61
CA ALA A 469 4.41 23.83 -12.64
C ALA A 469 3.68 24.02 -11.30
N ARG A 470 3.63 25.26 -10.78
CA ARG A 470 2.90 25.59 -9.55
C ARG A 470 1.40 25.33 -9.68
N LYS A 471 0.76 25.72 -10.78
CA LYS A 471 -0.66 25.45 -11.04
C LYS A 471 -0.95 23.95 -11.06
N LYS A 472 -0.11 23.15 -11.74
CA LYS A 472 -0.24 21.70 -11.81
C LYS A 472 -0.10 21.03 -10.42
N LYS A 473 0.88 21.47 -9.62
CA LYS A 473 1.06 21.00 -8.23
C LYS A 473 -0.14 21.34 -7.34
N ALA A 474 -0.66 22.56 -7.43
CA ALA A 474 -1.83 22.99 -6.66
C ALA A 474 -3.06 22.14 -7.01
N GLN A 475 -3.28 21.84 -8.28
CA GLN A 475 -4.38 21.00 -8.73
C GLN A 475 -4.27 19.57 -8.19
N ASN A 476 -3.08 18.95 -8.28
CA ASN A 476 -2.85 17.61 -7.75
C ASN A 476 -3.09 17.54 -6.24
N ASN A 477 -2.65 18.57 -5.50
CA ASN A 477 -2.88 18.66 -4.06
C ASN A 477 -4.38 18.72 -3.73
N LYS A 478 -5.16 19.55 -4.45
CA LYS A 478 -6.63 19.62 -4.26
C LYS A 478 -7.30 18.26 -4.47
N VAL A 479 -6.96 17.55 -5.56
CA VAL A 479 -7.51 16.21 -5.83
C VAL A 479 -7.16 15.22 -4.71
N SER A 480 -5.92 15.23 -4.23
CA SER A 480 -5.47 14.35 -3.14
C SER A 480 -6.21 14.62 -1.82
N LEU A 481 -6.49 15.89 -1.51
CA LEU A 481 -7.22 16.29 -0.29
C LEU A 481 -8.66 15.81 -0.33
N VAL A 482 -9.33 15.97 -1.48
CA VAL A 482 -10.70 15.48 -1.68
C VAL A 482 -10.76 13.96 -1.53
N ALA A 483 -9.81 13.23 -2.13
CA ALA A 483 -9.72 11.77 -1.99
C ALA A 483 -9.51 11.33 -0.53
N LYS A 484 -8.59 11.96 0.19
CA LYS A 484 -8.37 11.71 1.63
C LYS A 484 -9.61 12.01 2.46
N GLY A 485 -10.35 13.08 2.14
CA GLY A 485 -11.62 13.42 2.79
C GLY A 485 -12.70 12.35 2.58
N LYS A 486 -12.87 11.86 1.34
CA LYS A 486 -13.81 10.78 1.01
C LYS A 486 -13.47 9.48 1.76
N ALA A 487 -12.18 9.10 1.79
CA ALA A 487 -11.72 7.92 2.53
C ALA A 487 -12.07 8.01 4.03
N ARG A 488 -11.80 9.15 4.68
CA ARG A 488 -12.13 9.37 6.09
C ARG A 488 -13.63 9.22 6.38
N LYS A 489 -14.50 9.78 5.52
CA LYS A 489 -15.95 9.64 5.64
C LYS A 489 -16.40 8.18 5.47
N SER A 490 -15.83 7.47 4.49
CA SER A 490 -16.09 6.05 4.27
C SER A 490 -15.69 5.19 5.48
N ASP A 491 -14.49 5.39 6.02
CA ASP A 491 -13.98 4.61 7.16
C ASP A 491 -14.85 4.84 8.41
N HIS A 492 -15.25 6.09 8.67
CA HIS A 492 -16.16 6.40 9.77
C HIS A 492 -17.53 5.72 9.59
N ARG A 493 -18.11 5.74 8.37
CA ARG A 493 -19.36 5.02 8.08
C ARG A 493 -19.23 3.52 8.32
N LYS A 494 -18.12 2.90 7.89
CA LYS A 494 -17.86 1.47 8.14
C LYS A 494 -17.78 1.15 9.63
N ALA A 495 -17.14 2.01 10.42
CA ALA A 495 -17.07 1.87 11.88
C ALA A 495 -18.47 1.92 12.51
N VAL A 496 -19.26 2.94 12.16
CA VAL A 496 -20.64 3.11 12.67
C VAL A 496 -21.53 1.92 12.28
N LEU A 497 -21.43 1.43 11.04
CA LEU A 497 -22.18 0.24 10.60
C LEU A 497 -21.81 -1.02 11.39
N ALA A 498 -20.53 -1.23 11.69
CA ALA A 498 -20.09 -2.36 12.50
C ALA A 498 -20.60 -2.25 13.94
N ILE A 499 -20.50 -1.06 14.54
CA ILE A 499 -21.06 -0.77 15.87
C ILE A 499 -22.57 -1.04 15.89
N ASN A 500 -23.33 -0.58 14.90
CA ASN A 500 -24.76 -0.84 14.82
C ASN A 500 -25.10 -2.34 14.68
N LYS A 501 -24.26 -3.13 14.01
CA LYS A 501 -24.42 -4.59 13.96
C LYS A 501 -24.23 -5.22 15.34
N TYR A 502 -23.22 -4.77 16.09
CA TYR A 502 -22.99 -5.19 17.47
C TYR A 502 -24.18 -4.83 18.37
N LEU A 503 -24.64 -3.58 18.34
CA LEU A 503 -25.78 -3.13 19.14
C LEU A 503 -27.09 -3.83 18.79
N ASN A 504 -27.22 -4.35 17.56
CA ASN A 504 -28.36 -5.17 17.13
C ASN A 504 -28.17 -6.67 17.41
N LYS A 505 -27.17 -7.06 18.22
CA LYS A 505 -26.83 -8.46 18.55
C LYS A 505 -26.55 -9.34 17.30
N LYS A 506 -26.20 -8.73 16.16
CA LYS A 506 -25.81 -9.42 14.92
C LYS A 506 -24.31 -9.71 14.83
N MET A 507 -23.54 -9.29 15.83
CA MET A 507 -22.08 -9.41 15.92
C MET A 507 -21.67 -9.40 17.39
N ASN A 508 -20.72 -10.23 17.80
CA ASN A 508 -20.19 -10.25 19.18
C ASN A 508 -19.09 -9.19 19.39
N LEU A 509 -18.79 -8.80 20.62
CA LEU A 509 -17.77 -7.78 20.95
C LEU A 509 -16.39 -8.15 20.38
N THR A 510 -16.01 -9.42 20.49
CA THR A 510 -14.75 -9.94 19.94
C THR A 510 -14.68 -9.79 18.42
N GLU A 511 -15.81 -10.02 17.73
CA GLU A 511 -15.90 -9.89 16.27
C GLU A 511 -15.86 -8.42 15.83
N LEU A 512 -16.47 -7.52 16.62
CA LEU A 512 -16.40 -6.08 16.39
C LEU A 512 -14.96 -5.56 16.51
N GLN A 513 -14.27 -5.97 17.58
CA GLN A 513 -12.86 -5.62 17.80
C GLN A 513 -11.98 -6.13 16.64
N GLU A 514 -12.16 -7.39 16.21
CA GLU A 514 -11.42 -7.95 15.08
C GLU A 514 -11.73 -7.20 13.77
N TYR A 515 -12.99 -6.90 13.50
CA TYR A 515 -13.40 -6.18 12.29
C TYR A 515 -12.76 -4.79 12.21
N ILE A 516 -12.77 -4.03 13.30
CA ILE A 516 -12.23 -2.67 13.35
C ILE A 516 -10.70 -2.69 13.22
N ALA A 517 -10.02 -3.59 13.93
CA ALA A 517 -8.57 -3.70 13.87
C ALA A 517 -8.07 -4.08 12.46
N VAL A 518 -8.80 -4.94 11.74
CA VAL A 518 -8.38 -5.41 10.41
C VAL A 518 -8.75 -4.43 9.29
N ASN A 519 -9.93 -3.81 9.36
CA ASN A 519 -10.49 -3.06 8.22
C ASN A 519 -10.37 -1.54 8.34
N LEU A 520 -9.99 -1.01 9.51
CA LEU A 520 -9.96 0.42 9.77
C LEU A 520 -8.61 0.87 10.36
N PRO A 521 -8.24 2.15 10.19
CA PRO A 521 -7.02 2.68 10.81
C PRO A 521 -7.03 2.57 12.35
N ASN A 522 -5.88 2.30 12.97
CA ASN A 522 -5.71 2.08 14.43
C ASN A 522 -6.34 3.14 15.35
N LYS A 523 -6.55 4.37 14.85
CA LYS A 523 -7.27 5.43 15.59
C LYS A 523 -8.70 5.02 15.98
N PHE A 524 -9.36 4.15 15.19
CA PHE A 524 -10.71 3.67 15.47
C PHE A 524 -10.69 2.60 16.56
N THR A 525 -9.70 1.71 16.57
CA THR A 525 -9.51 0.72 17.64
C THR A 525 -9.33 1.42 19.00
N LYS A 526 -8.52 2.47 19.06
CA LYS A 526 -8.30 3.27 20.28
C LYS A 526 -9.53 4.04 20.77
N LYS A 527 -10.47 4.35 19.87
CA LYS A 527 -11.68 5.14 20.18
C LYS A 527 -12.95 4.27 20.23
N LEU A 528 -12.80 2.95 20.20
CA LEU A 528 -13.94 2.05 20.03
C LEU A 528 -14.95 2.15 21.18
N GLY A 529 -14.51 2.10 22.43
CA GLY A 529 -15.44 2.18 23.57
C GLY A 529 -16.14 3.53 23.65
N LEU A 530 -15.43 4.64 23.43
CA LEU A 530 -16.05 5.96 23.26
C LEU A 530 -17.12 6.00 22.15
N MET A 531 -16.83 5.42 20.98
CA MET A 531 -17.78 5.38 19.86
C MET A 531 -19.00 4.49 20.16
N LEU A 532 -18.81 3.40 20.89
CA LEU A 532 -19.89 2.52 21.35
C LEU A 532 -20.81 3.25 22.33
N ASN A 533 -20.23 3.94 23.32
CA ASN A 533 -21.00 4.71 24.31
C ASN A 533 -21.81 5.83 23.66
N GLN A 534 -21.22 6.56 22.72
CA GLN A 534 -21.94 7.58 21.94
C GLN A 534 -23.08 6.98 21.10
N ALA A 535 -22.87 5.80 20.51
CA ALA A 535 -23.89 5.13 19.72
C ALA A 535 -25.03 4.58 20.60
N ASN A 536 -24.71 4.10 21.81
CA ASN A 536 -25.70 3.68 22.80
C ASN A 536 -26.54 4.86 23.29
N GLN A 537 -25.93 5.98 23.68
CA GLN A 537 -26.66 7.18 24.10
C GLN A 537 -27.65 7.66 23.04
N LYS A 538 -27.28 7.62 21.75
CA LYS A 538 -28.15 8.00 20.63
C LYS A 538 -29.28 7.02 20.31
N ARG A 539 -29.29 5.83 20.90
CA ARG A 539 -30.40 4.85 20.72
C ARG A 539 -31.47 4.98 21.80
N PHE A 540 -31.10 5.46 22.97
CA PHE A 540 -31.98 5.58 24.13
C PHE A 540 -32.48 7.01 24.37
N ASN A 541 -31.86 8.00 23.70
CA ASN A 541 -32.42 9.33 23.45
C ASN A 541 -32.99 9.38 22.04
#